data_AF-A0A954KJ30-F1
#
_entry.id   AF-A0A954KJ30-F1
#
_cell.length_a   1.000
_cell.length_b   1.000
_cell.length_c   1.000
_cell.angle_alpha   90.00
_cell.angle_beta   90.00
_cell.angle_gamma   90.00
#
_symmetry.space_group_name_H-M   'P 1'
#
loop_
_entity.id
_entity.type
_entity.pdbx_description
1 polymer ?
#
loop_
_entity_poly.entity_id
_entity_poly.type
_entity_poly.pdbx_seq_one_letter_code
_entity_poly.pdbx_strand_id
1 'polypeptide(L)'
;MISSARETCPDAEFILVASMLGNRDWITLKHDVFPKYRDELEQLCQPGIALADMTSTWDEFLRRKQDHDLTGNGVNHPNDFGHRVYAQILSSLLVKSE
;
A
#
# COMPACT_ATOMS: atom_id res chain seq x y z
N MET A 1 -8.37 -15.67 -3.58
CA MET A 1 -7.90 -15.55 -2.18
C MET A 1 -9.02 -15.12 -1.26
N ILE A 2 -9.64 -13.94 -1.46
CA ILE A 2 -10.75 -13.43 -0.62
C ILE A 2 -11.90 -14.44 -0.50
N SER A 3 -12.43 -14.94 -1.62
CA SER A 3 -13.52 -15.92 -1.59
C SER A 3 -13.17 -17.19 -0.83
N SER A 4 -11.96 -17.72 -1.03
CA SER A 4 -11.48 -18.93 -0.35
C SER A 4 -11.28 -18.71 1.16
N ALA A 5 -10.78 -17.54 1.58
CA ALA A 5 -10.72 -17.19 2.99
C ALA A 5 -12.14 -17.12 3.62
N ARG A 6 -13.12 -16.60 2.89
CA ARG A 6 -14.53 -16.55 3.34
C ARG A 6 -15.23 -17.92 3.38
N GLU A 7 -14.70 -18.95 2.72
CA GLU A 7 -15.19 -20.34 2.90
C GLU A 7 -14.95 -20.86 4.33
N THR A 8 -13.90 -20.38 5.00
CA THR A 8 -13.54 -20.80 6.37
C THR A 8 -13.90 -19.77 7.44
N CYS A 9 -13.89 -18.48 7.09
CA CYS A 9 -14.30 -17.39 7.97
C CYS A 9 -15.23 -16.42 7.20
N PRO A 10 -16.56 -16.69 7.16
CA PRO A 10 -17.51 -15.94 6.33
C PRO A 10 -17.53 -14.43 6.62
N ASP A 11 -17.30 -14.06 7.89
CA ASP A 11 -17.32 -12.68 8.36
C ASP A 11 -15.94 -12.00 8.28
N ALA A 12 -14.94 -12.63 7.65
CA ALA A 12 -13.63 -12.03 7.49
C ALA A 12 -13.69 -10.73 6.66
N GLU A 13 -13.12 -9.68 7.24
CA GLU A 13 -12.83 -8.41 6.57
C GLU A 13 -11.41 -8.41 6.01
N PHE A 14 -11.18 -7.59 4.98
CA PHE A 14 -9.92 -7.54 4.26
C PHE A 14 -9.42 -6.11 4.11
N ILE A 15 -8.11 -5.93 4.28
CA ILE A 15 -7.42 -4.73 3.83
C ILE A 15 -6.53 -5.12 2.66
N LEU A 16 -6.82 -4.57 1.49
CA LEU A 16 -5.97 -4.67 0.31
C LEU A 16 -4.87 -3.63 0.44
N VAL A 17 -3.62 -4.02 0.25
CA VAL A 17 -2.48 -3.11 0.38
C VAL A 17 -1.92 -2.84 -1.01
N ALA A 18 -2.13 -1.62 -1.52
CA ALA A 18 -1.44 -1.18 -2.72
C ALA A 18 0.06 -1.11 -2.44
N SER A 19 0.91 -1.35 -3.44
CA SER A 19 2.36 -1.34 -3.24
C SER A 19 2.90 0.08 -3.09
N MET A 20 3.95 0.25 -2.26
CA MET A 20 4.79 1.45 -2.34
C MET A 20 5.47 1.55 -3.71
N LEU A 21 5.92 2.75 -4.07
CA LEU A 21 6.76 2.94 -5.27
C LEU A 21 8.21 2.53 -4.95
N GLY A 22 8.84 1.83 -5.90
CA GLY A 22 10.27 1.52 -5.83
C GLY A 22 11.15 2.71 -6.24
N ASN A 23 12.45 2.54 -6.06
CA ASN A 23 13.49 3.49 -6.42
C ASN A 23 13.42 3.84 -7.92
N ARG A 24 13.37 5.13 -8.24
CA ARG A 24 13.25 5.64 -9.62
C ARG A 24 14.46 5.35 -10.50
N ASP A 25 15.62 5.12 -9.90
CA ASP A 25 16.84 4.74 -10.62
C ASP A 25 16.84 3.26 -11.04
N TRP A 26 15.87 2.46 -10.57
CA TRP A 26 15.71 1.08 -11.00
C TRP A 26 15.04 1.00 -12.38
N ILE A 27 15.83 1.19 -13.44
CA ILE A 27 15.35 1.34 -14.83
C ILE A 27 14.51 0.19 -15.40
N THR A 28 14.57 -1.02 -14.82
CA THR A 28 13.75 -2.16 -15.27
C THR A 28 12.40 -2.23 -14.56
N LEU A 29 12.18 -1.40 -13.54
CA LEU A 29 10.92 -1.31 -12.83
C LEU A 29 9.91 -0.52 -13.65
N LYS A 30 8.74 -1.12 -13.91
CA LYS A 30 7.66 -0.46 -14.66
C LYS A 30 6.86 0.46 -13.75
N HIS A 31 7.38 1.65 -13.43
CA HIS A 31 6.73 2.55 -12.47
C HIS A 31 5.28 2.94 -12.84
N ASP A 32 4.98 3.00 -14.13
CA ASP A 32 3.67 3.41 -14.67
C ASP A 32 2.54 2.42 -14.38
N VAL A 33 2.85 1.19 -13.98
CA VAL A 33 1.83 0.17 -13.68
C VAL A 33 1.34 0.25 -12.24
N PHE A 34 2.09 0.87 -11.33
CA PHE A 34 1.76 0.92 -9.90
C PHE A 34 0.42 1.62 -9.65
N PRO A 35 0.15 2.82 -10.20
CA PRO A 35 -1.17 3.45 -10.07
C PRO A 35 -2.28 2.60 -10.67
N LYS A 36 -2.03 1.93 -11.81
CA LYS A 36 -3.01 1.06 -12.47
C LYS A 36 -3.38 -0.12 -11.57
N TYR A 37 -2.41 -0.77 -10.93
CA TYR A 37 -2.67 -1.86 -9.97
C TYR A 37 -3.39 -1.36 -8.72
N ARG A 38 -3.05 -0.17 -8.24
CA ARG A 38 -3.80 0.48 -7.14
C ARG A 38 -5.26 0.68 -7.52
N ASP A 39 -5.54 1.21 -8.71
CA ASP A 39 -6.89 1.46 -9.20
C ASP A 39 -7.69 0.14 -9.37
N GLU A 40 -7.05 -0.93 -9.84
CA GLU A 40 -7.66 -2.27 -9.88
C GLU A 40 -7.98 -2.82 -8.47
N LEU A 41 -7.11 -2.58 -7.47
CA LEU A 41 -7.39 -2.95 -6.08
C LEU A 41 -8.55 -2.12 -5.49
N GLU A 42 -8.64 -0.84 -5.84
CA GLU A 42 -9.73 0.03 -5.42
C GLU A 42 -11.09 -0.47 -5.95
N GLN A 43 -11.13 -0.96 -7.19
CA GLN A 43 -12.34 -1.56 -7.77
C GLN A 43 -12.83 -2.82 -7.04
N LEU A 44 -11.97 -3.50 -6.27
CA LEU A 44 -12.35 -4.65 -5.45
C LEU A 44 -12.91 -4.26 -4.08
N CYS A 45 -12.81 -2.98 -3.70
CA CYS A 45 -13.32 -2.49 -2.42
C CYS A 45 -14.85 -2.49 -2.40
N GLN A 46 -15.40 -2.93 -1.28
CA GLN A 46 -16.83 -3.09 -1.01
C GLN A 46 -17.00 -3.21 0.51
N PRO A 47 -18.22 -3.28 1.07
CA PRO A 47 -18.39 -3.49 2.51
C PRO A 47 -17.54 -4.69 3.02
N GLY A 48 -16.75 -4.45 4.07
CA GLY A 48 -15.80 -5.41 4.64
C GLY A 48 -14.48 -5.59 3.85
N ILE A 49 -14.22 -4.78 2.82
CA ILE A 49 -12.96 -4.77 2.06
C ILE A 49 -12.51 -3.33 1.85
N ALA A 50 -11.42 -2.93 2.50
CA ALA A 50 -10.84 -1.59 2.41
C ALA A 50 -9.49 -1.59 1.67
N LEU A 51 -9.06 -0.42 1.20
CA LEU A 51 -7.76 -0.21 0.56
C LEU A 51 -6.82 0.61 1.46
N ALA A 52 -5.63 0.09 1.71
CA ALA A 52 -4.48 0.85 2.17
C ALA A 52 -3.69 1.34 0.96
N ASP A 53 -3.95 2.59 0.54
CA ASP A 53 -3.33 3.20 -0.65
C ASP A 53 -1.91 3.72 -0.34
N MET A 54 -0.96 2.79 -0.30
CA MET A 54 0.45 3.14 -0.17
C MET A 54 1.04 3.70 -1.45
N THR A 55 0.46 3.43 -2.62
CA THR A 55 0.98 3.94 -3.89
C THR A 55 0.88 5.46 -3.95
N SER A 56 -0.31 6.01 -3.70
CA SER A 56 -0.52 7.46 -3.68
C SER A 56 0.22 8.12 -2.51
N THR A 57 0.26 7.45 -1.35
CA THR A 57 1.03 7.93 -0.19
C THR A 57 2.52 8.07 -0.53
N TRP A 58 3.10 7.06 -1.20
CA TRP A 58 4.51 7.07 -1.57
C TRP A 58 4.82 8.08 -2.67
N ASP A 59 3.92 8.29 -3.63
CA ASP A 59 4.04 9.36 -4.62
C ASP A 59 4.17 10.73 -3.95
N GLU A 60 3.35 10.99 -2.94
CA GLU A 60 3.37 12.25 -2.19
C GLU A 60 4.66 12.43 -1.38
N PHE A 61 5.23 11.34 -0.85
CA PHE A 61 6.55 11.37 -0.21
C PHE A 61 7.65 11.70 -1.21
N LEU A 62 7.65 11.08 -2.38
CA LEU A 62 8.67 11.30 -3.41
C LEU A 62 8.64 12.70 -4.03
N ARG A 63 7.59 13.49 -3.79
CA ARG A 63 7.59 14.93 -4.11
C ARG A 63 8.43 15.77 -3.14
N ARG A 64 8.80 15.23 -1.97
CA ARG A 64 9.48 15.94 -0.87
C ARG A 64 10.72 15.25 -0.32
N LYS A 65 10.89 13.96 -0.61
CA LYS A 65 11.95 13.08 -0.10
C LYS A 65 12.57 12.31 -1.26
N GLN A 66 13.82 11.92 -1.08
CA GLN A 66 14.53 11.07 -2.04
C GLN A 66 14.22 9.59 -1.77
N ASP A 67 14.45 8.72 -2.76
CA ASP A 67 14.23 7.28 -2.62
C ASP A 67 15.01 6.66 -1.44
N HIS A 68 16.23 7.14 -1.18
CA HIS A 68 17.07 6.67 -0.06
C HIS A 68 16.57 7.16 1.32
N ASP A 69 15.78 8.22 1.38
CA ASP A 69 15.15 8.68 2.62
C ASP A 69 14.00 7.76 3.04
N LEU A 70 13.50 6.93 2.11
CA LEU A 70 12.27 6.15 2.25
C LEU A 70 12.52 4.64 2.21
N THR A 71 13.55 4.19 1.50
CA THR A 71 13.87 2.77 1.32
C THR A 71 14.91 2.29 2.34
N GLY A 72 14.70 1.10 2.91
CA GLY A 72 15.65 0.45 3.81
C GLY A 72 16.72 -0.35 3.07
N ASN A 73 16.39 -0.85 1.88
CA ASN A 73 17.28 -1.65 1.04
C ASN A 73 17.81 -0.91 -0.20
N GLY A 74 17.48 0.38 -0.35
CA GLY A 74 17.85 1.18 -1.54
C GLY A 74 17.05 0.84 -2.81
N VAL A 75 16.06 -0.04 -2.74
CA VAL A 75 15.34 -0.53 -3.93
C VAL A 75 13.82 -0.37 -3.79
N ASN A 76 13.18 -1.12 -2.90
CA ASN A 76 11.71 -1.23 -2.89
C ASN A 76 11.15 -1.73 -1.55
N HIS A 77 11.97 -1.83 -0.51
CA HIS A 77 11.52 -2.14 0.85
C HIS A 77 11.56 -0.85 1.66
N PRO A 78 10.51 -0.52 2.43
CA PRO A 78 10.48 0.70 3.22
C PRO A 78 11.51 0.63 4.36
N ASN A 79 12.01 1.78 4.80
CA ASN A 79 12.77 1.88 6.05
C ASN A 79 11.84 2.02 7.26
N ASP A 80 12.39 2.23 8.46
CA ASP A 80 11.63 2.37 9.70
C ASP A 80 10.59 3.51 9.65
N PHE A 81 10.90 4.63 9.00
CA PHE A 81 9.94 5.71 8.78
C PHE A 81 8.78 5.23 7.89
N GLY A 82 9.09 4.57 6.79
CA GLY A 82 8.08 3.98 5.89
C GLY A 82 7.20 2.95 6.59
N HIS A 83 7.80 2.02 7.35
CA HIS A 83 7.06 1.02 8.13
C HIS A 83 6.13 1.66 9.17
N ARG A 84 6.54 2.77 9.81
CA ARG A 84 5.68 3.53 10.72
C ARG A 84 4.45 4.10 9.99
N VAL A 85 4.65 4.64 8.79
CA VAL A 85 3.53 5.16 7.98
C VAL A 85 2.57 4.03 7.57
N TYR A 86 3.10 2.87 7.15
CA TYR A 86 2.29 1.68 6.89
C TYR A 86 1.41 1.33 8.10
N ALA A 87 1.99 1.29 9.30
CA ALA A 87 1.24 1.04 10.52
C ALA A 87 0.16 2.09 10.77
N GLN A 88 0.46 3.38 10.59
CA GLN A 88 -0.51 4.47 10.77
C GLN A 88 -1.69 4.37 9.79
N ILE A 89 -1.44 4.07 8.51
CA ILE A 89 -2.48 3.90 7.51
C ILE A 89 -3.36 2.70 7.84
N LEU A 90 -2.76 1.55 8.14
CA LEU A 90 -3.50 0.36 8.54
C LEU A 90 -4.34 0.60 9.80
N SER A 91 -3.77 1.28 10.80
CA SER A 91 -4.51 1.67 12.01
C SER A 91 -5.67 2.61 11.70
N SER A 92 -5.50 3.57 10.78
CA SER A 92 -6.58 4.49 10.40
C SER A 92 -7.79 3.80 9.75
N LEU A 93 -7.57 2.62 9.14
CA LEU A 93 -8.63 1.81 8.56
C LEU A 93 -9.33 0.91 9.59
N LEU A 94 -8.68 0.64 10.73
CA LEU A 94 -9.17 -0.27 11.77
C LEU A 94 -9.76 0.46 12.98
N VAL A 95 -9.23 1.63 13.28
CA VAL A 95 -9.56 2.41 14.47
C VAL A 95 -10.43 3.59 14.07
N LYS A 96 -11.57 3.76 14.74
CA LYS A 96 -12.40 4.95 14.54
C LYS A 96 -11.60 6.19 14.91
N SER A 97 -11.66 7.20 14.03
CA SER A 97 -11.25 8.55 14.41
C SER A 97 -12.27 9.09 15.43
N GLU A 98 -11.79 9.65 16.53
CA GLU A 98 -12.63 10.35 17.52
C GLU A 98 -13.32 11.58 16.94
#